data_AF-A0A8H9F7K4-F1
#
_entry.id   AF-A0A8H9F7K4-F1
#
_cell.length_a   1.000
_cell.length_b   1.000
_cell.length_c   1.000
_cell.angle_alpha   90.00
_cell.angle_beta   90.00
_cell.angle_gamma   90.00
#
_symmetry.space_group_name_H-M   'P 1'
#
loop_
_entity.id
_entity.type
_entity.pdbx_description
1 polymer ?
#
loop_
_entity_poly.entity_id
_entity_poly.type
_entity_poly.pdbx_seq_one_letter_code
_entity_poly.pdbx_strand_id
1 'polypeptide(L)'
;MYKSYVYDGNAKRTGEVYKAYVSITCYGGKTKLSNGKSAVKIGDNKYIMASNILGNSRTFKADADIYQSNGSLKNIKARIAY
;
A
#
# COMPACT_ATOMS: atom_id res chain seq x y z
N MET A 1 8.80 10.61 -1.25
CA MET A 1 8.35 9.30 -1.78
C MET A 1 9.06 9.06 -3.11
N TYR A 2 9.57 7.86 -3.39
CA TYR A 2 10.30 7.58 -4.64
C TYR A 2 9.35 7.13 -5.76
N LYS A 3 9.87 7.06 -7.00
CA LYS A 3 9.16 6.44 -8.13
C LYS A 3 8.71 5.02 -7.80
N SER A 4 7.59 4.61 -8.38
CA SER A 4 7.02 3.28 -8.19
C SER A 4 7.10 2.47 -9.48
N TYR A 5 7.74 1.30 -9.40
CA TYR A 5 7.81 0.35 -10.50
C TYR A 5 6.54 -0.49 -10.56
N VAL A 6 6.11 -0.80 -11.77
CA VAL A 6 5.00 -1.72 -12.03
C VAL A 6 5.55 -3.14 -12.25
N TYR A 7 4.84 -4.10 -11.69
CA TYR A 7 5.13 -5.52 -11.72
C TYR A 7 3.95 -6.30 -12.27
N ASP A 8 4.22 -7.46 -12.87
CA ASP A 8 3.21 -8.46 -13.17
C ASP A 8 2.90 -9.36 -11.96
N GLY A 9 1.93 -10.27 -12.12
CA GLY A 9 1.57 -11.26 -11.10
C GLY A 9 2.71 -12.23 -10.73
N ASN A 10 3.69 -12.39 -11.62
CA ASN A 10 4.90 -13.18 -11.41
C ASN A 10 6.02 -12.39 -10.71
N ALA A 11 5.73 -11.17 -10.25
CA ALA A 11 6.66 -10.24 -9.63
C ALA A 11 7.84 -9.81 -10.51
N LYS A 12 7.67 -9.86 -11.84
CA LYS A 12 8.62 -9.31 -12.82
C LYS A 12 8.26 -7.87 -13.13
N ARG A 13 9.26 -7.01 -13.33
CA ARG A 13 9.04 -5.62 -13.73
C ARG A 13 8.49 -5.57 -15.15
N THR A 14 7.47 -4.74 -15.38
CA THR A 14 6.90 -4.53 -16.72
C THR A 14 7.63 -3.46 -17.52
N GLY A 15 8.48 -2.66 -16.86
CA GLY A 15 9.14 -1.48 -17.45
C GLY A 15 8.36 -0.18 -17.21
N GLU A 16 7.07 -0.26 -16.87
CA GLU A 16 6.26 0.91 -16.50
C GLU A 16 6.67 1.46 -15.12
N VAL A 17 6.65 2.78 -15.01
CA VAL A 17 7.06 3.51 -13.81
C VAL A 17 6.15 4.71 -13.60
N TYR A 18 5.65 4.87 -12.37
CA TYR A 18 4.97 6.07 -11.91
C TYR A 18 5.96 7.00 -11.19
N LYS A 19 5.89 8.30 -11.51
CA LYS A 19 6.64 9.34 -10.81
C LYS A 19 6.15 9.47 -9.36
N ALA A 20 6.95 10.10 -8.51
CA ALA A 20 6.51 10.44 -7.16
C ALA A 20 5.35 11.45 -7.21
N TYR A 21 4.50 11.43 -6.18
CA TYR A 21 3.39 12.38 -5.98
C TYR A 21 2.33 12.40 -7.08
N VAL A 22 2.19 11.32 -7.85
CA VAL A 22 1.08 11.11 -8.77
C VAL A 22 0.00 10.25 -8.13
N SER A 23 -1.26 10.56 -8.41
CA SER A 23 -2.40 9.75 -8.00
C SER A 23 -2.47 8.49 -8.86
N ILE A 24 -2.66 7.34 -8.21
CA ILE A 24 -2.78 6.04 -8.88
C ILE A 24 -4.06 5.37 -8.39
N THR A 25 -4.95 5.00 -9.31
CA THR A 25 -6.14 4.21 -8.99
C THR A 25 -5.73 2.80 -8.60
N CYS A 26 -6.15 2.38 -7.41
CA CYS A 26 -5.88 1.06 -6.86
C CYS A 26 -7.15 0.22 -6.86
N TYR A 27 -7.02 -1.06 -7.21
CA TYR A 27 -8.11 -2.02 -7.26
C TYR A 27 -7.96 -3.03 -6.13
N GLY A 28 -8.62 -2.72 -5.00
CA GLY A 28 -8.59 -3.56 -3.80
C GLY A 28 -7.39 -3.30 -2.87
N GLY A 29 -7.24 -4.18 -1.88
CA GLY A 29 -6.22 -4.07 -0.84
C GLY A 29 -4.90 -4.76 -1.17
N LYS A 30 -4.13 -5.03 -0.11
CA LYS A 30 -2.84 -5.73 -0.18
C LYS A 30 -3.04 -7.17 -0.69
N THR A 31 -2.31 -7.56 -1.73
CA THR A 31 -2.29 -8.91 -2.29
C THR A 31 -0.86 -9.48 -2.33
N LYS A 32 -0.73 -10.79 -2.54
CA LYS A 32 0.54 -11.49 -2.67
C LYS A 32 0.83 -11.80 -4.15
N LEU A 33 2.03 -11.44 -4.59
CA LEU A 33 2.55 -11.89 -5.88
C LEU A 33 3.14 -13.31 -5.74
N SER A 34 3.49 -13.94 -6.87
CA SER A 34 4.03 -15.31 -6.90
C SER A 34 5.25 -15.53 -5.99
N ASN A 35 6.07 -14.50 -5.78
CA ASN A 35 7.25 -14.55 -4.91
C ASN A 35 6.97 -14.18 -3.44
N GLY A 36 5.69 -14.13 -3.04
CA GLY A 36 5.27 -13.81 -1.67
C GLY A 36 5.40 -12.33 -1.27
N LYS A 37 5.93 -11.47 -2.14
CA LYS A 37 5.95 -10.02 -1.91
C LYS A 37 4.55 -9.45 -1.92
N SER A 38 4.35 -8.40 -1.13
CA SER A 38 3.05 -7.77 -1.01
C SER A 38 2.93 -6.60 -1.97
N ALA A 39 1.85 -6.56 -2.73
CA ALA A 39 1.58 -5.55 -3.74
C ALA A 39 0.12 -5.07 -3.68
N VAL A 40 -0.20 -4.06 -4.47
CA VAL A 40 -1.56 -3.54 -4.69
C VAL A 40 -1.80 -3.55 -6.20
N LYS A 41 -2.97 -4.04 -6.62
CA LYS A 41 -3.35 -4.11 -8.04
C LYS A 41 -3.71 -2.71 -8.53
N ILE A 42 -3.19 -2.33 -9.69
CA ILE A 42 -3.40 -1.01 -10.32
C ILE A 42 -3.93 -1.12 -11.75
N GLY A 43 -4.21 -2.34 -12.22
CA GLY A 43 -4.72 -2.63 -13.55
C GLY A 43 -4.71 -4.12 -13.81
N ASP A 44 -5.05 -4.53 -15.04
CA ASP A 44 -4.99 -5.95 -15.39
C ASP A 44 -3.55 -6.45 -15.43
N ASN A 45 -3.29 -7.54 -14.71
CA ASN A 45 -1.95 -8.08 -14.43
C ASN A 45 -0.88 -7.02 -14.09
N LYS A 46 -1.25 -5.91 -13.43
CA LYS A 46 -0.36 -4.79 -13.07
C LYS A 46 -0.44 -4.47 -11.59
N TYR A 47 0.73 -4.39 -10.96
CA TYR A 47 0.86 -4.28 -9.52
C TYR A 47 1.98 -3.30 -9.13
N ILE A 48 1.80 -2.59 -8.02
CA ILE A 48 2.86 -1.81 -7.36
C ILE A 48 3.10 -2.40 -5.96
N MET A 49 4.36 -2.45 -5.52
CA MET A 49 4.70 -2.94 -4.18
C MET A 49 3.95 -2.16 -3.10
N ALA A 50 3.34 -2.87 -2.15
CA ALA A 50 2.43 -2.28 -1.17
C ALA A 50 3.13 -1.21 -0.30
N SER A 51 4.42 -1.36 -0.03
CA SER A 51 5.23 -0.39 0.71
C SER A 51 5.28 1.00 0.06
N ASN A 52 5.08 1.09 -1.25
CA ASN A 52 5.09 2.36 -1.98
C ASN A 52 3.72 3.07 -1.98
N ILE A 53 2.64 2.36 -1.63
CA ILE A 53 1.26 2.89 -1.64
C ILE A 53 0.70 2.99 -0.23
N LEU A 54 0.77 1.90 0.54
CA LEU A 54 0.20 1.80 1.89
C LEU A 54 1.19 2.19 2.99
N GLY A 55 2.47 2.37 2.63
CA GLY A 55 3.55 2.57 3.59
C GLY A 55 3.96 1.28 4.31
N ASN A 56 4.79 1.45 5.34
CA ASN A 56 5.31 0.33 6.15
C ASN A 56 4.45 0.09 7.38
N SER A 57 4.33 -1.17 7.77
CA SER A 57 3.72 -1.54 9.06
C SER A 57 4.52 -0.91 10.20
N ARG A 58 3.82 -0.45 11.24
CA ARG A 58 4.42 0.13 12.44
C ARG A 58 3.75 -0.52 13.66
N THR A 59 4.56 -0.84 14.65
CA THR A 59 4.07 -1.20 15.98
C THR A 59 4.02 0.07 16.81
N PHE A 60 2.85 0.37 17.38
CA PHE A 60 2.68 1.52 18.25
C PHE A 60 3.20 1.21 19.65
N LYS A 61 3.70 2.23 20.35
CA LYS A 61 4.14 2.13 21.76
C LYS A 61 3.08 2.62 22.76
N ALA A 62 1.99 3.17 22.25
CA ALA A 62 0.80 3.60 22.97
C ALA A 62 -0.40 3.51 22.01
N ASP A 63 -1.62 3.58 22.55
CA ASP A 63 -2.81 3.67 21.71
C ASP A 63 -2.75 4.91 20.81
N ALA A 64 -3.21 4.77 19.56
CA ALA A 64 -3.23 5.86 18.59
C ALA A 64 -4.64 6.11 18.05
N ASP A 65 -4.97 7.40 17.94
CA ASP A 65 -6.21 7.87 17.31
C ASP A 65 -6.10 7.74 15.79
N ILE A 66 -7.15 7.19 15.17
CA ILE A 66 -7.23 7.00 13.74
C ILE A 66 -8.19 8.04 13.17
N TYR A 67 -7.77 8.76 12.13
CA TYR A 67 -8.61 9.76 11.47
C TYR A 67 -9.09 9.27 10.11
N GLN A 68 -10.27 9.75 9.71
CA GLN A 68 -10.80 9.58 8.36
C GLN A 68 -10.22 10.61 7.40
N SER A 69 -10.44 10.42 6.09
CA SER A 69 -9.97 11.35 5.06
C SER A 69 -10.59 12.75 5.16
N ASN A 70 -11.78 12.86 5.76
CA ASN A 70 -12.45 14.13 6.06
C ASN A 70 -11.96 14.79 7.37
N GLY A 71 -10.94 14.24 8.03
CA GLY A 71 -10.37 14.77 9.27
C GLY A 71 -11.16 14.43 10.54
N SER A 72 -12.29 13.71 10.44
CA SER A 72 -13.02 13.25 11.62
C SER A 72 -12.31 12.09 12.31
N LEU A 73 -12.43 12.00 13.64
CA LEU A 73 -11.94 10.85 14.41
C LEU A 73 -12.73 9.61 14.00
N LYS A 74 -12.02 8.54 13.65
CA LYS A 74 -12.61 7.23 13.45
C LYS A 74 -12.85 6.62 14.84
N ASN A 75 -14.04 6.09 15.10
CA ASN A 75 -14.43 5.48 16.39
C ASN A 75 -13.73 4.13 16.64
N ILE A 76 -12.45 4.01 16.31
CA ILE A 76 -11.55 2.90 16.59
C ILE A 76 -10.17 3.47 16.95
N LYS A 77 -9.50 2.86 17.92
CA LYS A 77 -8.09 3.15 18.24
C LYS A 77 -7.21 2.02 17.72
N ALA A 78 -6.02 2.36 17.21
CA ALA A 78 -4.97 1.35 17.04
C ALA A 78 -4.39 1.06 18.42
N ARG A 79 -4.55 -0.18 18.90
CA ARG A 79 -4.05 -0.61 20.21
C ARG A 79 -2.81 -1.44 20.08
N ILE A 80 -1.97 -1.42 21.12
CA ILE A 80 -0.89 -2.41 21.26
C ILE A 80 -1.54 -3.75 21.58
N ALA A 81 -1.27 -4.77 20.77
CA ALA A 81 -1.56 -6.15 21.16
C ALA A 81 -0.44 -6.60 22.12
N TYR A 82 -0.81 -6.92 23.35
CA TYR A 82 0.06 -7.57 24.34
C TYR A 82 0.04 -9.08 24.16
#